data_AF-A0A944KTW3-F1
#
_entry.id   AF-A0A944KTW3-F1
#
_cell.length_a   1.000
_cell.length_b   1.000
_cell.length_c   1.000
_cell.angle_alpha   90.00
_cell.angle_beta   90.00
_cell.angle_gamma   90.00
#
_symmetry.space_group_name_H-M   'P 1'
#
loop_
_entity.id
_entity.type
_entity.pdbx_description
1 polymer ?
#
loop_
_entity_poly.entity_id
_entity_poly.type
_entity_poly.pdbx_seq_one_letter_code
_entity_poly.pdbx_strand_id
1 'polypeptide(L)'
;MISGLSLLLRDVPSAVVPALLDRLDARQRYELLALYPPVPQTVNHVLSQGGSPRDRVALARNRYSDRALLLRLMQCGEYEVDRSVYFHRRTTGAMRRSIAPAPQEPVLATRELVELLRGHQRVRHALRILDRPHVLDPHVLLSEHRRRPLPPGAVEALVLSGECPREAVLALLDTRGTRTYGRWWYRPTVRAVRTGAITPAELVRHMAPAHRTLLLPTVQIRGGLRFNEAEAAAVREATGHVLHPVLADRIEDWTDFGRRAHTFEGTLPELAAATGHISTGGPGIEGLSSALLDALPVRREPCRDPLARADALKALARLDTDSRPQYHLRKQALADGLLTGDDIVLHGAPARAAIDEKCWLGHLEHFDRPQAVAAARTRTAELARAALGEDPEAWWAVARRLPKFEGTFPELLGQGFRGDSLSAW
;
A
#
# COMPACT_ATOMS: atom_id res chain seq x y z
N MET A 1 -5.68 -16.55 21.23
CA MET A 1 -4.52 -15.93 21.90
C MET A 1 -3.62 -15.24 20.88
N ILE A 2 -2.97 -15.96 19.94
CA ILE A 2 -2.02 -15.38 18.96
C ILE A 2 -2.62 -14.21 18.17
N SER A 3 -3.88 -14.32 17.74
CA SER A 3 -4.57 -13.21 17.07
C SER A 3 -4.65 -11.93 17.92
N GLY A 4 -4.86 -12.04 19.23
CA GLY A 4 -4.90 -10.87 20.13
C GLY A 4 -3.51 -10.29 20.32
N LEU A 5 -2.51 -11.14 20.55
CA LEU A 5 -1.12 -10.72 20.66
C LEU A 5 -0.61 -10.04 19.38
N SER A 6 -0.97 -10.54 18.20
CA SER A 6 -0.58 -9.94 16.91
C SER A 6 -1.11 -8.53 16.69
N LEU A 7 -2.28 -8.20 17.26
CA LEU A 7 -2.87 -6.88 17.19
C LEU A 7 -2.15 -5.92 18.13
N LEU A 8 -1.87 -6.37 19.36
CA LEU A 8 -1.25 -5.56 20.40
C LEU A 8 0.25 -5.34 20.20
N LEU A 9 0.98 -6.32 19.64
CA LEU A 9 2.43 -6.24 19.47
C LEU A 9 2.90 -5.00 18.70
N ARG A 10 2.04 -4.42 17.86
CA ARG A 10 2.29 -3.16 17.14
C ARG A 10 2.62 -2.01 18.09
N ASP A 11 1.97 -2.00 19.24
CA ASP A 11 1.97 -0.89 20.20
C ASP A 11 2.80 -1.18 21.44
N VAL A 12 3.29 -2.42 21.59
CA VAL A 12 4.15 -2.87 22.69
C VAL A 12 5.50 -2.13 22.65
N PRO A 13 6.00 -1.60 23.79
CA PRO A 13 7.35 -1.06 23.89
C PRO A 13 8.41 -2.10 23.53
N SER A 14 9.48 -1.71 22.82
CA SER A 14 10.53 -2.63 22.36
C SER A 14 11.16 -3.46 23.49
N ALA A 15 11.23 -2.92 24.71
CA ALA A 15 11.77 -3.59 25.89
C ALA A 15 10.92 -4.78 26.37
N VAL A 16 9.61 -4.75 26.09
CA VAL A 16 8.64 -5.77 26.53
C VAL A 16 8.54 -6.94 25.56
N VAL A 17 8.84 -6.71 24.29
CA VAL A 17 8.72 -7.71 23.22
C VAL A 17 9.46 -9.03 23.51
N PRO A 18 10.73 -9.05 23.99
CA PRO A 18 11.41 -10.30 24.32
C PRO A 18 10.63 -11.15 25.33
N ALA A 19 10.19 -10.53 26.44
CA ALA A 19 9.45 -11.22 27.50
C ALA A 19 8.10 -11.79 27.02
N LEU A 20 7.43 -11.13 26.07
CA LEU A 20 6.20 -11.67 25.47
C LEU A 20 6.49 -12.82 24.50
N LEU A 21 7.56 -12.74 23.72
CA LEU A 21 7.95 -13.80 22.80
C LEU A 21 8.40 -15.05 23.55
N ASP A 22 9.11 -14.91 24.67
CA ASP A 22 9.59 -16.01 25.52
C ASP A 22 8.47 -16.82 26.19
N ARG A 23 7.27 -16.25 26.30
CA ARG A 23 6.07 -16.96 26.76
C ARG A 23 5.40 -17.80 25.69
N LEU A 24 5.73 -17.58 24.42
CA LEU A 24 5.15 -18.35 23.31
C LEU A 24 5.92 -19.65 23.15
N ASP A 25 5.17 -20.75 23.03
CA ASP A 25 5.78 -22.00 22.58
C ASP A 25 6.28 -21.87 21.12
N ALA A 26 7.12 -22.81 20.68
CA ALA A 26 7.73 -22.77 19.36
C ALA A 26 6.70 -22.73 18.21
N ARG A 27 5.53 -23.35 18.38
CA ARG A 27 4.46 -23.35 17.38
C ARG A 27 3.75 -22.00 17.34
N GLN A 28 3.40 -21.44 18.49
CA GLN A 28 2.74 -20.15 18.61
C GLN A 28 3.65 -19.02 18.08
N ARG A 29 4.94 -19.08 18.39
CA ARG A 29 5.95 -18.15 17.86
C ARG A 29 6.06 -18.25 16.34
N TYR A 30 6.10 -19.47 15.79
CA TYR A 30 6.09 -19.68 14.34
C TYR A 30 4.81 -19.13 13.69
N GLU A 31 3.63 -19.44 14.23
CA GLU A 31 2.35 -18.95 13.71
C GLU A 31 2.29 -17.42 13.73
N LEU A 32 2.74 -16.79 14.81
CA LEU A 32 2.84 -15.34 14.92
C LEU A 32 3.74 -14.75 13.82
N LEU A 33 4.96 -15.27 13.68
CA LEU A 33 5.97 -14.72 12.77
C LEU A 33 5.72 -15.05 11.29
N ALA A 34 5.08 -16.18 10.98
CA ALA A 34 4.86 -16.62 9.61
C ALA A 34 3.51 -16.16 9.01
N LEU A 35 2.47 -15.99 9.85
CA LEU A 35 1.10 -15.79 9.36
C LEU A 35 0.56 -14.37 9.53
N TYR A 36 1.12 -13.58 10.45
CA TYR A 36 0.64 -12.22 10.75
C TYR A 36 1.59 -11.15 10.21
N PRO A 37 1.12 -9.93 9.88
CA PRO A 37 2.00 -8.86 9.41
C PRO A 37 3.19 -8.62 10.36
N PRO A 38 4.45 -8.63 9.85
CA PRO A 38 5.62 -8.38 10.68
C PRO A 38 5.53 -7.02 11.36
N VAL A 39 5.77 -7.00 12.66
CA VAL A 39 5.81 -5.79 13.48
C VAL A 39 7.26 -5.34 13.64
N PRO A 40 7.60 -4.04 13.43
CA PRO A 40 8.98 -3.57 13.45
C PRO A 40 9.79 -3.98 14.70
N GLN A 41 9.19 -3.87 15.89
CA GLN A 41 9.83 -4.21 17.15
C GLN A 41 10.15 -5.71 17.24
N THR A 42 9.20 -6.57 16.83
CA THR A 42 9.38 -8.03 16.75
C THR A 42 10.44 -8.40 15.71
N VAL A 43 10.40 -7.77 14.53
CA VAL A 43 11.40 -7.97 13.47
C VAL A 43 12.80 -7.59 13.96
N ASN A 44 12.94 -6.44 14.62
CA ASN A 44 14.22 -5.99 15.14
C ASN A 44 14.77 -6.94 16.22
N HIS A 45 13.90 -7.44 17.11
CA HIS A 45 14.30 -8.46 18.07
C HIS A 45 14.77 -9.76 17.39
N VAL A 46 14.03 -10.27 16.40
CA VAL A 46 14.36 -11.53 15.70
C VAL A 46 15.63 -11.42 14.85
N LEU A 47 15.88 -10.26 14.24
CA LEU A 47 17.09 -10.00 13.45
C LEU A 47 18.32 -9.71 14.34
N SER A 48 18.10 -9.35 15.60
CA SER A 48 19.17 -9.20 16.60
C SER A 48 19.63 -10.54 17.17
N GLN A 49 20.53 -10.50 18.15
CA GLN A 49 21.02 -11.68 18.89
C GLN A 49 19.91 -12.45 19.63
N GLY A 50 18.70 -11.88 19.76
CA GLY A 50 17.57 -12.50 20.46
C GLY A 50 16.73 -13.49 19.64
N GLY A 51 16.85 -13.51 18.30
CA GLY A 51 16.05 -14.39 17.45
C GLY A 51 16.74 -15.70 17.07
N SER A 52 16.00 -16.81 17.09
CA SER A 52 16.51 -18.09 16.61
C SER A 52 16.51 -18.18 15.06
N PRO A 53 17.32 -19.07 14.45
CA PRO A 53 17.25 -19.35 13.01
C PRO A 53 15.84 -19.73 12.54
N ARG A 54 15.07 -20.45 13.37
CA ARG A 54 13.68 -20.81 13.07
C ARG A 54 12.76 -19.58 12.98
N ASP A 55 12.99 -18.57 13.82
CA ASP A 55 12.22 -17.32 13.80
C ASP A 55 12.50 -16.52 12.52
N ARG A 56 13.76 -16.47 12.09
CA ARG A 56 14.17 -15.83 10.82
C ARG A 56 13.58 -16.53 9.61
N VAL A 57 13.57 -17.87 9.60
CA VAL A 57 12.89 -18.67 8.56
C VAL A 57 11.38 -18.41 8.54
N ALA A 58 10.73 -18.30 9.72
CA ALA A 58 9.32 -17.96 9.80
C ALA A 58 9.02 -16.59 9.19
N LEU A 59 9.84 -15.57 9.49
CA LEU A 59 9.75 -14.25 8.88
C LEU A 59 10.00 -14.28 7.36
N ALA A 60 10.96 -15.08 6.88
CA ALA A 60 11.24 -15.23 5.44
C ALA A 60 10.06 -15.86 4.68
N ARG A 61 9.32 -16.77 5.33
CA ARG A 61 8.11 -17.41 4.77
C ARG A 61 6.86 -16.54 4.84
N ASN A 62 6.90 -15.48 5.65
CA ASN A 62 5.75 -14.64 5.87
C ASN A 62 5.36 -13.86 4.62
N ARG A 63 4.15 -14.09 4.13
CA ARG A 63 3.62 -13.45 2.92
C ARG A 63 3.63 -11.92 2.96
N TYR A 64 3.62 -11.33 4.16
CA TYR A 64 3.59 -9.88 4.37
C TYR A 64 4.99 -9.26 4.46
N SER A 65 6.07 -10.04 4.54
CA SER A 65 7.44 -9.54 4.54
C SER A 65 7.74 -8.74 3.28
N ASP A 66 8.16 -7.50 3.44
CA ASP A 66 8.51 -6.61 2.33
C ASP A 66 9.95 -6.86 1.82
N ARG A 67 10.32 -6.17 0.75
CA ARG A 67 11.65 -6.32 0.14
C ARG A 67 12.78 -5.91 1.10
N ALA A 68 12.57 -4.86 1.90
CA ALA A 68 13.59 -4.37 2.83
C ALA A 68 13.88 -5.41 3.93
N LEU A 69 12.83 -6.02 4.48
CA LEU A 69 12.95 -7.11 5.45
C LEU A 69 13.64 -8.34 4.84
N LEU A 70 13.27 -8.75 3.63
CA LEU A 70 13.91 -9.90 2.97
C LEU A 70 15.40 -9.67 2.73
N LEU A 71 15.81 -8.46 2.34
CA LEU A 71 17.23 -8.10 2.21
C LEU A 71 17.97 -8.17 3.55
N ARG A 72 17.36 -7.69 4.64
CA ARG A 72 17.92 -7.81 6.00
C ARG A 72 18.05 -9.28 6.44
N LEU A 73 17.09 -10.13 6.07
CA LEU A 73 17.14 -11.57 6.35
C LEU A 73 18.26 -12.28 5.59
N MET A 74 18.50 -11.91 4.33
CA MET A 74 19.64 -12.43 3.55
C MET A 74 21.00 -12.09 4.18
N GLN A 75 21.10 -10.93 4.85
CA GLN A 75 22.33 -10.52 5.55
C GLN A 75 22.65 -11.40 6.77
N CYS A 76 21.71 -12.23 7.25
CA CYS A 76 21.97 -13.17 8.32
C CYS A 76 22.89 -14.33 7.90
N GLY A 77 23.07 -14.58 6.59
CA GLY A 77 23.97 -15.62 6.09
C GLY A 77 23.54 -17.06 6.41
N GLU A 78 22.25 -17.27 6.68
CA GLU A 78 21.71 -18.58 7.03
C GLU A 78 21.09 -19.27 5.81
N TYR A 79 21.60 -20.45 5.45
CA TYR A 79 21.15 -21.20 4.26
C TYR A 79 19.63 -21.43 4.22
N GLU A 80 19.00 -21.81 5.34
CA GLU A 80 17.55 -22.06 5.39
C GLU A 80 16.71 -20.79 5.24
N VAL A 81 17.24 -19.65 5.71
CA VAL A 81 16.63 -18.33 5.51
C VAL A 81 16.73 -17.94 4.05
N ASP A 82 17.93 -18.04 3.45
CA ASP A 82 18.17 -17.75 2.04
C ASP A 82 17.31 -18.61 1.13
N ARG A 83 17.19 -19.91 1.42
CA ARG A 83 16.28 -20.82 0.72
C ARG A 83 14.83 -20.34 0.79
N SER A 84 14.37 -19.89 1.96
CA SER A 84 13.01 -19.38 2.13
C SER A 84 12.80 -18.04 1.41
N VAL A 85 13.80 -17.15 1.44
CA VAL A 85 13.79 -15.90 0.67
C VAL A 85 13.77 -16.19 -0.83
N TYR A 86 14.55 -17.14 -1.33
CA TYR A 86 14.62 -17.48 -2.75
C TYR A 86 13.25 -17.77 -3.36
N PHE A 87 12.42 -18.55 -2.65
CA PHE A 87 11.06 -18.91 -3.08
C PHE A 87 9.99 -17.89 -2.71
N HIS A 88 10.34 -16.82 -1.98
CA HIS A 88 9.36 -15.83 -1.56
C HIS A 88 8.84 -15.00 -2.75
N ARG A 89 7.54 -14.73 -2.77
CA ARG A 89 6.84 -14.08 -3.90
C ARG A 89 7.29 -12.65 -4.22
N ARG A 90 7.96 -11.98 -3.26
CA ARG A 90 8.46 -10.60 -3.40
C ARG A 90 9.97 -10.54 -3.68
N THR A 91 10.62 -11.68 -3.83
CA THR A 91 12.05 -11.77 -4.12
C THR A 91 12.31 -11.43 -5.58
N THR A 92 13.26 -10.53 -5.81
CA THR A 92 13.65 -10.09 -7.15
C THR A 92 14.70 -11.01 -7.77
N GLY A 93 14.92 -10.89 -9.08
CA GLY A 93 16.00 -11.61 -9.77
C GLY A 93 17.38 -11.34 -9.16
N ALA A 94 17.69 -10.08 -8.87
CA ALA A 94 18.93 -9.69 -8.20
C ALA A 94 19.12 -10.40 -6.86
N MET A 95 18.06 -10.51 -6.04
CA MET A 95 18.12 -11.26 -4.77
C MET A 95 18.36 -12.74 -5.01
N ARG A 96 17.66 -13.36 -5.98
CA ARG A 96 17.87 -14.77 -6.33
C ARG A 96 19.29 -15.05 -6.80
N ARG A 97 19.87 -14.16 -7.62
CA ARG A 97 21.27 -14.26 -8.08
C ARG A 97 22.26 -14.13 -6.92
N SER A 98 21.96 -13.27 -5.95
CA SER A 98 22.78 -13.14 -4.74
C SER A 98 22.74 -14.40 -3.87
N ILE A 99 21.62 -15.13 -3.84
CA ILE A 99 21.45 -16.36 -3.07
C ILE A 99 22.03 -17.58 -3.81
N ALA A 100 21.75 -17.67 -5.11
CA ALA A 100 22.16 -18.76 -5.98
C ALA A 100 22.70 -18.17 -7.28
N PRO A 101 24.00 -17.88 -7.35
CA PRO A 101 24.65 -17.44 -8.60
C PRO A 101 24.43 -18.50 -9.67
N ALA A 102 23.94 -18.10 -10.84
CA ALA A 102 23.78 -19.02 -11.97
C ALA A 102 25.15 -19.53 -12.44
N PRO A 103 25.24 -20.77 -12.96
CA PRO A 103 26.41 -21.19 -13.74
C PRO A 103 26.64 -20.21 -14.90
N GLN A 104 27.88 -20.12 -15.41
CA GLN A 104 28.34 -19.12 -16.39
C GLN A 104 27.51 -19.11 -17.69
N GLU A 105 26.31 -18.53 -17.66
CA GLU A 105 25.57 -18.14 -18.85
C GLU A 105 26.23 -16.89 -19.45
N PRO A 106 26.26 -16.76 -20.79
CA PRO A 106 26.73 -15.54 -21.43
C PRO A 106 25.88 -14.35 -20.95
N VAL A 107 26.58 -13.28 -20.54
CA VAL A 107 25.96 -12.04 -20.06
C VAL A 107 25.28 -11.34 -21.23
N LEU A 108 23.97 -11.14 -21.16
CA LEU A 108 23.20 -10.45 -22.20
C LEU A 108 23.57 -8.96 -22.23
N ALA A 109 23.89 -8.43 -23.41
CA ALA A 109 24.05 -7.00 -23.59
C ALA A 109 22.68 -6.28 -23.56
N THR A 110 22.65 -4.99 -23.19
CA THR A 110 21.39 -4.21 -23.09
C THR A 110 20.51 -4.31 -24.33
N ARG A 111 21.09 -4.29 -25.54
CA ARG A 111 20.33 -4.39 -26.80
C ARG A 111 19.69 -5.76 -26.98
N GLU A 112 20.41 -6.83 -26.69
CA GLU A 112 19.90 -8.21 -26.77
C GLU A 112 18.77 -8.41 -25.75
N LEU A 113 18.97 -7.89 -24.54
CA LEU A 113 17.95 -7.88 -23.50
C LEU A 113 16.68 -7.15 -23.97
N VAL A 114 16.81 -5.96 -24.56
CA VAL A 114 15.67 -5.19 -25.07
C VAL A 114 14.92 -5.94 -26.16
N GLU A 115 15.61 -6.59 -27.11
CA GLU A 115 14.96 -7.40 -28.14
C GLU A 115 14.19 -8.59 -27.55
N LEU A 116 14.79 -9.29 -26.59
CA LEU A 116 14.11 -10.38 -25.88
C LEU A 116 12.87 -9.87 -25.14
N LEU A 117 13.00 -8.78 -24.38
CA LEU A 117 11.88 -8.18 -23.64
C LEU A 117 10.74 -7.75 -24.57
N ARG A 118 11.07 -7.26 -25.76
CA ARG A 118 10.07 -6.79 -26.75
C ARG A 118 9.18 -7.93 -27.25
N GLY A 119 9.70 -9.15 -27.31
CA GLY A 119 8.94 -10.35 -27.69
C GLY A 119 7.90 -10.81 -26.65
N HIS A 120 7.90 -10.25 -25.43
CA HIS A 120 7.09 -10.76 -24.33
C HIS A 120 6.17 -9.71 -23.69
N GLN A 121 4.87 -9.91 -23.83
CA GLN A 121 3.85 -9.04 -23.23
C GLN A 121 3.51 -9.38 -21.77
N ARG A 122 3.89 -10.58 -21.28
CA ARG A 122 3.58 -11.03 -19.92
C ARG A 122 4.76 -10.74 -18.98
N VAL A 123 4.48 -10.00 -17.91
CA VAL A 123 5.44 -9.63 -16.84
C VAL A 123 6.27 -10.82 -16.37
N ARG A 124 5.63 -11.96 -16.12
CA ARG A 124 6.30 -13.17 -15.64
C ARG A 124 7.37 -13.71 -16.60
N HIS A 125 7.20 -13.53 -17.91
CA HIS A 125 8.21 -13.96 -18.90
C HIS A 125 9.34 -12.94 -18.97
N ALA A 126 9.01 -11.64 -18.97
CA ALA A 126 10.01 -10.57 -18.92
C ALA A 126 10.89 -10.65 -17.66
N LEU A 127 10.31 -10.95 -16.49
CA LEU A 127 11.07 -11.19 -15.26
C LEU A 127 12.03 -12.39 -15.39
N ARG A 128 11.61 -13.48 -16.04
CA ARG A 128 12.50 -14.63 -16.28
C ARG A 128 13.69 -14.28 -17.19
N ILE A 129 13.51 -13.33 -18.10
CA ILE A 129 14.62 -12.82 -18.93
C ILE A 129 15.55 -11.95 -18.07
N LEU A 130 15.00 -11.04 -17.27
CA LEU A 130 15.76 -10.20 -16.34
C LEU A 130 16.43 -11.00 -15.22
N ASP A 131 15.99 -12.23 -14.95
CA ASP A 131 16.65 -13.14 -14.01
C ASP A 131 18.02 -13.64 -14.54
N ARG A 132 18.22 -13.67 -15.87
CA ARG A 132 19.48 -14.09 -16.51
C ARG A 132 20.61 -13.06 -16.29
N PRO A 133 21.89 -13.45 -16.34
CA PRO A 133 23.01 -12.50 -16.31
C PRO A 133 22.90 -11.49 -17.46
N HIS A 134 22.91 -10.19 -17.14
CA HIS A 134 22.80 -9.13 -18.13
C HIS A 134 23.48 -7.85 -17.65
N VAL A 135 23.83 -6.99 -18.61
CA VAL A 135 24.20 -5.59 -18.37
C VAL A 135 23.02 -4.72 -18.76
N LEU A 136 22.62 -3.82 -17.87
CA LEU A 136 21.56 -2.85 -18.13
C LEU A 136 22.13 -1.44 -18.16
N ASP A 137 22.35 -0.92 -19.37
CA ASP A 137 22.68 0.48 -19.60
C ASP A 137 21.38 1.30 -19.79
N PRO A 138 21.03 2.22 -18.86
CA PRO A 138 19.83 3.03 -18.95
C PRO A 138 19.76 3.88 -20.23
N HIS A 139 20.87 4.42 -20.73
CA HIS A 139 20.87 5.26 -21.93
C HIS A 139 20.54 4.45 -23.18
N VAL A 140 21.12 3.25 -23.30
CA VAL A 140 20.81 2.34 -24.41
C VAL A 140 19.37 1.84 -24.32
N LEU A 141 18.91 1.46 -23.13
CA LEU A 141 17.51 1.04 -22.89
C LEU A 141 16.51 2.11 -23.35
N LEU A 142 16.72 3.36 -22.93
CA LEU A 142 15.82 4.46 -23.27
C LEU A 142 15.89 4.83 -24.76
N SER A 143 17.08 4.76 -25.38
CA SER A 143 17.23 4.96 -26.82
C SER A 143 16.43 3.93 -27.61
N GLU A 144 16.56 2.64 -27.26
CA GLU A 144 15.83 1.56 -27.92
C GLU A 144 14.31 1.62 -27.64
N HIS A 145 13.91 2.01 -26.44
CA HIS A 145 12.49 2.22 -26.10
C HIS A 145 11.87 3.36 -26.90
N ARG A 146 12.57 4.49 -27.07
CA ARG A 146 12.08 5.62 -27.89
C ARG A 146 11.93 5.26 -29.37
N ARG A 147 12.87 4.46 -29.91
CA ARG A 147 12.79 3.96 -31.30
C ARG A 147 11.62 3.02 -31.50
N ARG A 148 11.45 2.06 -30.58
CA ARG A 148 10.37 1.08 -30.61
C ARG A 148 9.93 0.75 -29.18
N PRO A 149 8.79 1.31 -28.75
CA PRO A 149 8.30 1.16 -27.38
C PRO A 149 8.23 -0.30 -26.93
N LEU A 150 8.70 -0.54 -25.72
CA LEU A 150 8.58 -1.83 -25.06
C LEU A 150 7.11 -2.09 -24.68
N PRO A 151 6.66 -3.36 -24.70
CA PRO A 151 5.32 -3.68 -24.26
C PRO A 151 5.16 -3.39 -22.75
N PRO A 152 3.94 -3.05 -22.27
CA PRO A 152 3.70 -2.70 -20.87
C PRO A 152 4.18 -3.77 -19.88
N GLY A 153 4.06 -5.06 -20.22
CA GLY A 153 4.53 -6.13 -19.35
C GLY A 153 6.05 -6.17 -19.16
N ALA A 154 6.81 -5.76 -20.17
CA ALA A 154 8.27 -5.62 -20.07
C ALA A 154 8.64 -4.40 -19.24
N VAL A 155 7.95 -3.27 -19.43
CA VAL A 155 8.14 -2.08 -18.59
C VAL A 155 7.78 -2.36 -17.12
N GLU A 156 6.67 -3.06 -16.85
CA GLU A 156 6.31 -3.50 -15.50
C GLU A 156 7.42 -4.37 -14.88
N ALA A 157 8.03 -5.28 -15.66
CA ALA A 157 9.11 -6.13 -15.18
C ALA A 157 10.40 -5.35 -14.88
N LEU A 158 10.77 -4.40 -15.75
CA LEU A 158 11.92 -3.50 -15.52
C LEU A 158 11.74 -2.68 -14.24
N VAL A 159 10.54 -2.12 -14.00
CA VAL A 159 10.22 -1.43 -12.75
C VAL A 159 10.33 -2.36 -11.54
N LEU A 160 9.82 -3.59 -11.64
CA LEU A 160 9.86 -4.57 -10.54
C LEU A 160 11.26 -5.09 -10.25
N SER A 161 12.16 -5.15 -11.24
CA SER A 161 13.57 -5.52 -11.01
C SER A 161 14.25 -4.54 -10.03
N GLY A 162 13.87 -3.26 -10.11
CA GLY A 162 14.50 -2.16 -9.37
C GLY A 162 15.92 -1.84 -9.84
N GLU A 163 16.31 -2.30 -11.03
CA GLU A 163 17.65 -2.06 -11.60
C GLU A 163 17.70 -0.74 -12.39
N CYS A 164 16.56 -0.20 -12.82
CA CYS A 164 16.48 1.08 -13.52
C CYS A 164 16.59 2.27 -12.54
N PRO A 165 17.40 3.30 -12.86
CA PRO A 165 17.39 4.55 -12.11
C PRO A 165 16.05 5.28 -12.26
N ARG A 166 15.73 6.16 -11.29
CA ARG A 166 14.45 6.90 -11.24
C ARG A 166 14.12 7.61 -12.55
N GLU A 167 15.08 8.28 -13.16
CA GLU A 167 14.90 9.00 -14.43
C GLU A 167 14.53 8.06 -15.58
N ALA A 168 15.12 6.87 -15.62
CA ALA A 168 14.79 5.86 -16.62
C ALA A 168 13.38 5.31 -16.40
N VAL A 169 12.94 5.13 -15.15
CA VAL A 169 11.56 4.75 -14.84
C VAL A 169 10.58 5.80 -15.36
N LEU A 170 10.81 7.09 -15.10
CA LEU A 170 9.95 8.16 -15.62
C LEU A 170 9.89 8.16 -17.15
N ALA A 171 11.03 8.01 -17.82
CA ALA A 171 11.10 7.98 -19.29
C ALA A 171 10.47 6.71 -19.91
N LEU A 172 10.44 5.58 -19.20
CA LEU A 172 9.76 4.35 -19.65
C LEU A 172 8.23 4.42 -19.46
N LEU A 173 7.75 5.29 -18.57
CA LEU A 173 6.32 5.55 -18.36
C LEU A 173 5.78 6.65 -19.28
N ASP A 174 6.66 7.35 -20.00
CA ASP A 174 6.29 8.24 -21.09
C ASP A 174 5.81 7.42 -22.28
N THR A 175 4.58 7.67 -22.70
CA THR A 175 3.89 6.87 -23.69
C THR A 175 3.44 7.67 -24.91
N ARG A 176 3.98 8.87 -25.10
CA ARG A 176 3.74 9.74 -26.26
C ARG A 176 3.89 9.02 -27.60
N GLY A 177 4.92 8.17 -27.71
CA GLY A 177 5.19 7.40 -28.93
C GLY A 177 4.24 6.21 -29.18
N THR A 178 3.24 5.96 -28.34
CA THR A 178 2.42 4.73 -28.45
C THR A 178 0.92 4.99 -28.43
N ARG A 179 0.30 4.92 -29.63
CA ARG A 179 -1.14 5.14 -29.86
C ARG A 179 -2.05 4.18 -29.09
N THR A 180 -1.63 2.93 -28.89
CA THR A 180 -2.39 1.95 -28.09
C THR A 180 -1.44 1.16 -27.19
N TYR A 181 -1.29 1.60 -25.93
CA TYR A 181 -0.44 0.90 -24.94
C TYR A 181 -1.15 -0.34 -24.34
N GLY A 182 -2.23 -0.81 -25.01
CA GLY A 182 -3.01 -2.00 -24.65
C GLY A 182 -3.88 -1.83 -23.41
N ARG A 183 -4.73 -2.83 -23.14
CA ARG A 183 -5.64 -2.88 -21.98
C ARG A 183 -4.93 -2.71 -20.62
N TRP A 184 -3.64 -3.01 -20.57
CA TRP A 184 -2.85 -3.08 -19.34
C TRP A 184 -1.85 -1.92 -19.17
N TRP A 185 -2.06 -0.83 -19.91
CA TRP A 185 -1.15 0.32 -19.99
C TRP A 185 -0.77 0.93 -18.64
N TYR A 186 -1.68 0.88 -17.69
CA TYR A 186 -1.59 1.53 -16.38
C TYR A 186 -0.79 0.71 -15.35
N ARG A 187 -0.56 -0.59 -15.59
CA ARG A 187 0.09 -1.47 -14.62
C ARG A 187 1.53 -1.08 -14.29
N PRO A 188 2.39 -0.70 -15.25
CA PRO A 188 3.75 -0.25 -14.93
C PRO A 188 3.75 0.98 -14.01
N THR A 189 2.84 1.92 -14.27
CA THR A 189 2.67 3.12 -13.45
C THR A 189 2.26 2.78 -12.02
N VAL A 190 1.25 1.91 -11.85
CA VAL A 190 0.83 1.45 -10.53
C VAL A 190 1.97 0.76 -9.79
N ARG A 191 2.78 -0.06 -10.49
CA ARG A 191 3.97 -0.67 -9.88
C ARG A 191 5.01 0.37 -9.46
N ALA A 192 5.30 1.35 -10.32
CA ALA A 192 6.35 2.33 -10.05
C ALA A 192 6.06 3.15 -8.80
N VAL A 193 4.81 3.59 -8.60
CA VAL A 193 4.40 4.26 -7.36
C VAL A 193 4.43 3.30 -6.18
N ARG A 194 3.88 2.09 -6.33
CA ARG A 194 3.77 1.13 -5.22
C ARG A 194 5.11 0.60 -4.71
N THR A 195 6.08 0.46 -5.60
CA THR A 195 7.44 0.05 -5.22
C THR A 195 8.29 1.24 -4.78
N GLY A 196 7.74 2.47 -4.78
CA GLY A 196 8.47 3.69 -4.44
C GLY A 196 9.56 4.06 -5.46
N ALA A 197 9.48 3.55 -6.70
CA ALA A 197 10.40 3.93 -7.77
C ALA A 197 10.21 5.41 -8.16
N ILE A 198 8.96 5.87 -8.11
CA ILE A 198 8.56 7.28 -8.30
C ILE A 198 7.46 7.64 -7.29
N THR A 199 7.30 8.94 -7.03
CA THR A 199 6.22 9.49 -6.21
C THR A 199 4.97 9.82 -7.04
N PRO A 200 3.78 9.95 -6.40
CA PRO A 200 2.58 10.45 -7.06
C PRO A 200 2.75 11.83 -7.72
N ALA A 201 3.53 12.73 -7.09
CA ALA A 201 3.79 14.06 -7.63
C ALA A 201 4.69 14.02 -8.88
N GLU A 202 5.76 13.21 -8.86
CA GLU A 202 6.62 13.00 -10.03
C GLU A 202 5.84 12.36 -11.18
N LEU A 203 4.96 11.41 -10.87
CA LEU A 203 4.07 10.79 -11.84
C LEU A 203 3.21 11.85 -12.55
N VAL A 204 2.52 12.70 -11.79
CA VAL A 204 1.64 13.74 -12.36
C VAL A 204 2.44 14.75 -13.20
N ARG A 205 3.65 15.10 -12.77
CA ARG A 205 4.50 16.09 -13.44
C ARG A 205 5.09 15.57 -14.75
N HIS A 206 5.48 14.31 -14.82
CA HIS A 206 6.31 13.79 -15.92
C HIS A 206 5.59 12.80 -16.84
N MET A 207 4.45 12.24 -16.44
CA MET A 207 3.74 11.31 -17.29
C MET A 207 3.07 12.03 -18.47
N ALA A 208 3.30 11.48 -19.65
CA ALA A 208 2.69 11.92 -20.88
C ALA A 208 2.13 10.71 -21.66
N PRO A 209 0.98 10.84 -22.34
CA PRO A 209 0.17 12.06 -22.47
C PRO A 209 -0.71 12.37 -21.25
N ALA A 210 -1.06 13.65 -21.06
CA ALA A 210 -1.76 14.20 -19.90
C ALA A 210 -3.06 13.47 -19.53
N HIS A 211 -3.85 13.04 -20.52
CA HIS A 211 -5.10 12.31 -20.26
C HIS A 211 -4.89 11.01 -19.49
N ARG A 212 -3.73 10.36 -19.61
CA ARG A 212 -3.47 9.11 -18.87
C ARG A 212 -3.30 9.38 -17.40
N THR A 213 -2.62 10.47 -17.04
CA THR A 213 -2.51 10.93 -15.65
C THR A 213 -3.90 11.14 -15.04
N LEU A 214 -4.80 11.76 -15.79
CA LEU A 214 -6.19 12.00 -15.35
C LEU A 214 -6.99 10.70 -15.20
N LEU A 215 -6.82 9.72 -16.09
CA LEU A 215 -7.56 8.46 -16.03
C LEU A 215 -7.07 7.50 -14.94
N LEU A 216 -5.82 7.62 -14.52
CA LEU A 216 -5.20 6.66 -13.59
C LEU A 216 -5.97 6.45 -12.27
N PRO A 217 -6.47 7.50 -11.58
CA PRO A 217 -7.25 7.34 -10.36
C PRO A 217 -8.62 6.67 -10.57
N THR A 218 -9.14 6.68 -11.80
CA THR A 218 -10.50 6.20 -12.14
C THR A 218 -10.51 4.85 -12.85
N VAL A 219 -9.35 4.21 -13.05
CA VAL A 219 -9.27 2.88 -13.67
C VAL A 219 -10.02 1.83 -12.84
N GLN A 220 -11.28 1.59 -13.20
CA GLN A 220 -12.19 0.62 -12.60
C GLN A 220 -12.03 -0.74 -13.29
N ILE A 221 -11.11 -1.58 -12.80
CA ILE A 221 -10.95 -2.95 -13.32
C ILE A 221 -11.36 -3.96 -12.25
N ARG A 222 -12.36 -4.78 -12.56
CA ARG A 222 -12.76 -5.93 -11.73
C ARG A 222 -11.59 -6.91 -11.65
N GLY A 223 -11.03 -7.09 -10.45
CA GLY A 223 -10.04 -8.13 -10.16
C GLY A 223 -8.61 -7.91 -10.68
N GLY A 224 -8.14 -6.66 -10.76
CA GLY A 224 -6.79 -6.34 -11.27
C GLY A 224 -5.93 -5.47 -10.34
N LEU A 225 -4.63 -5.40 -10.63
CA LEU A 225 -3.69 -4.44 -10.03
C LEU A 225 -4.19 -3.02 -10.36
N ARG A 226 -4.50 -2.18 -9.37
CA ARG A 226 -4.94 -0.78 -9.49
C ARG A 226 -4.37 0.04 -8.36
N PHE A 227 -4.39 1.38 -8.43
CA PHE A 227 -4.08 2.21 -7.26
C PHE A 227 -5.00 1.88 -6.10
N ASN A 228 -4.45 1.84 -4.89
CA ASN A 228 -5.27 1.83 -3.68
C ASN A 228 -5.84 3.24 -3.41
N GLU A 229 -6.77 3.40 -2.47
CA GLU A 229 -7.43 4.69 -2.24
C GLU A 229 -6.42 5.76 -1.80
N ALA A 230 -5.40 5.42 -1.00
CA ALA A 230 -4.34 6.34 -0.58
C ALA A 230 -3.47 6.82 -1.75
N GLU A 231 -3.00 5.91 -2.61
CA GLU A 231 -2.24 6.23 -3.82
C GLU A 231 -3.10 7.03 -4.79
N ALA A 232 -4.37 6.64 -4.99
CA ALA A 232 -5.30 7.36 -5.85
C ALA A 232 -5.62 8.75 -5.29
N ALA A 233 -5.74 8.90 -3.96
CA ALA A 233 -5.92 10.19 -3.30
C ALA A 233 -4.68 11.07 -3.45
N ALA A 234 -3.48 10.54 -3.26
CA ALA A 234 -2.24 11.28 -3.45
C ALA A 234 -2.04 11.71 -4.92
N VAL A 235 -2.43 10.86 -5.88
CA VAL A 235 -2.44 11.24 -7.30
C VAL A 235 -3.49 12.31 -7.58
N ARG A 236 -4.70 12.21 -7.01
CA ARG A 236 -5.75 13.24 -7.14
C ARG A 236 -5.32 14.57 -6.51
N GLU A 237 -4.70 14.55 -5.33
CA GLU A 237 -4.18 15.72 -4.66
C GLU A 237 -3.09 16.39 -5.50
N ALA A 238 -2.10 15.63 -5.98
CA ALA A 238 -1.06 16.14 -6.88
C ALA A 238 -1.64 16.68 -8.19
N THR A 239 -2.69 16.04 -8.73
CA THR A 239 -3.44 16.53 -9.90
C THR A 239 -4.12 17.85 -9.59
N GLY A 240 -4.80 17.95 -8.44
CA GLY A 240 -5.44 19.17 -7.96
C GLY A 240 -4.47 20.33 -7.80
N HIS A 241 -3.27 20.10 -7.26
CA HIS A 241 -2.22 21.13 -7.17
C HIS A 241 -1.78 21.68 -8.54
N VAL A 242 -1.83 20.87 -9.60
CA VAL A 242 -1.50 21.33 -10.96
C VAL A 242 -2.68 22.07 -11.60
N LEU A 243 -3.90 21.60 -11.40
CA LEU A 243 -5.09 22.12 -12.11
C LEU A 243 -5.74 23.32 -11.43
N HIS A 244 -5.75 23.36 -10.10
CA HIS A 244 -6.45 24.38 -9.32
C HIS A 244 -6.00 25.82 -9.61
N PRO A 245 -4.69 26.13 -9.78
CA PRO A 245 -4.25 27.48 -10.11
C PRO A 245 -4.75 27.97 -11.48
N VAL A 246 -5.14 27.05 -12.37
CA VAL A 246 -5.44 27.34 -13.78
C VAL A 246 -6.94 27.31 -14.07
N LEU A 247 -7.70 26.36 -13.51
CA LEU A 247 -9.08 26.09 -13.93
C LEU A 247 -10.16 26.83 -13.14
N ALA A 248 -9.80 27.57 -12.08
CA ALA A 248 -10.73 28.31 -11.21
C ALA A 248 -12.00 27.49 -10.79
N ASP A 249 -12.96 28.14 -10.12
CA ASP A 249 -14.24 27.52 -9.74
C ASP A 249 -15.26 27.48 -10.89
N ARG A 250 -14.85 27.75 -12.15
CA ARG A 250 -15.77 27.90 -13.28
C ARG A 250 -15.92 26.58 -14.06
N ILE A 251 -17.12 26.00 -14.03
CA ILE A 251 -17.48 24.73 -14.69
C ILE A 251 -17.16 24.72 -16.21
N GLU A 252 -17.23 25.88 -16.86
CA GLU A 252 -16.95 26.08 -18.28
C GLU A 252 -15.49 25.75 -18.64
N ASP A 253 -14.54 26.12 -17.77
CA ASP A 253 -13.10 25.94 -17.97
C ASP A 253 -12.70 24.46 -17.89
N TRP A 254 -13.42 23.68 -17.07
CA TRP A 254 -13.22 22.23 -16.93
C TRP A 254 -13.67 21.44 -18.17
N THR A 255 -14.78 21.84 -18.78
CA THR A 255 -15.29 21.20 -20.00
C THR A 255 -14.34 21.42 -21.17
N ASP A 256 -13.83 22.65 -21.31
CA ASP A 256 -12.83 22.96 -22.34
C ASP A 256 -11.49 22.25 -22.10
N PHE A 257 -11.03 22.23 -20.85
CA PHE A 257 -9.82 21.50 -20.47
C PHE A 257 -9.91 20.01 -20.83
N GLY A 258 -11.05 19.38 -20.58
CA GLY A 258 -11.27 17.98 -20.95
C GLY A 258 -11.19 17.73 -22.46
N ARG A 259 -11.71 18.65 -23.28
CA ARG A 259 -11.57 18.58 -24.73
C ARG A 259 -10.11 18.65 -25.16
N ARG A 260 -9.32 19.55 -24.58
CA ARG A 260 -7.88 19.69 -24.88
C ARG A 260 -7.08 18.48 -24.42
N ALA A 261 -7.41 17.88 -23.27
CA ALA A 261 -6.71 16.72 -22.73
C ALA A 261 -6.71 15.50 -23.67
N HIS A 262 -7.76 15.31 -24.48
CA HIS A 262 -7.88 14.17 -25.38
C HIS A 262 -6.75 14.07 -26.41
N THR A 263 -6.36 15.20 -26.99
CA THR A 263 -5.37 15.26 -28.09
C THR A 263 -4.02 15.80 -27.65
N PHE A 264 -3.89 16.25 -26.39
CA PHE A 264 -2.64 16.79 -25.88
C PHE A 264 -1.63 15.69 -25.58
N GLU A 265 -0.55 15.67 -26.34
CA GLU A 265 0.52 14.67 -26.19
C GLU A 265 1.44 14.98 -25.00
N GLY A 266 1.50 16.23 -24.52
CA GLY A 266 2.39 16.63 -23.43
C GLY A 266 1.94 16.18 -22.05
N THR A 267 2.63 16.69 -21.03
CA THR A 267 2.37 16.40 -19.61
C THR A 267 1.17 17.19 -19.07
N LEU A 268 0.65 16.81 -17.90
CA LEU A 268 -0.46 17.55 -17.27
C LEU A 268 -0.11 19.02 -16.95
N PRO A 269 1.08 19.35 -16.41
CA PRO A 269 1.49 20.75 -16.22
C PRO A 269 1.60 21.54 -17.53
N GLU A 270 2.10 20.91 -18.60
CA GLU A 270 2.16 21.55 -19.93
C GLU A 270 0.75 21.83 -20.47
N LEU A 271 -0.20 20.91 -20.29
CA LEU A 271 -1.60 21.11 -20.66
C LEU A 271 -2.24 22.24 -19.86
N ALA A 272 -1.96 22.31 -18.56
CA ALA A 272 -2.45 23.38 -17.69
C ALA A 272 -1.88 24.75 -18.09
N ALA A 273 -0.61 24.80 -18.51
CA ALA A 273 0.03 26.03 -18.98
C ALA A 273 -0.43 26.47 -20.40
N ALA A 274 -0.88 25.53 -21.23
CA ALA A 274 -1.25 25.80 -22.62
C ALA A 274 -2.60 26.54 -22.71
N THR A 275 -2.59 27.87 -22.67
CA THR A 275 -3.76 28.71 -22.94
C THR A 275 -4.00 28.86 -24.46
N GLY A 276 -5.23 28.64 -24.92
CA GLY A 276 -5.68 29.17 -26.22
C GLY A 276 -5.35 28.38 -27.51
N HIS A 277 -4.98 27.09 -27.46
CA HIS A 277 -4.88 26.26 -28.67
C HIS A 277 -5.87 25.11 -28.68
N ILE A 278 -6.84 25.21 -29.59
CA ILE A 278 -7.85 24.19 -29.85
C ILE A 278 -7.40 23.42 -31.10
N SER A 279 -7.19 22.10 -30.94
CA SER A 279 -7.43 21.18 -32.05
C SER A 279 -8.75 20.49 -31.78
N THR A 280 -9.77 20.88 -32.54
CA THR A 280 -11.08 20.23 -32.51
C THR A 280 -11.00 18.92 -33.29
N GLY A 281 -11.37 17.82 -32.64
CA GLY A 281 -11.71 16.57 -33.35
C GLY A 281 -10.71 15.44 -33.15
N GLY A 282 -10.84 14.75 -32.02
CA GLY A 282 -10.35 13.38 -31.84
C GLY A 282 -11.47 12.52 -31.27
N PRO A 283 -11.44 11.18 -31.47
CA PRO A 283 -12.38 10.28 -30.82
C PRO A 283 -12.27 10.45 -29.29
N GLY A 284 -13.41 10.59 -28.61
CA GLY A 284 -13.45 10.76 -27.16
C GLY A 284 -12.81 9.58 -26.44
N ILE A 285 -12.02 9.87 -25.40
CA ILE A 285 -11.41 8.85 -24.53
C ILE A 285 -12.41 8.49 -23.43
N GLU A 286 -12.81 7.23 -23.39
CA GLU A 286 -13.74 6.68 -22.40
C GLU A 286 -13.27 6.97 -20.96
N GLY A 287 -14.19 7.45 -20.12
CA GLY A 287 -13.95 7.71 -18.70
C GLY A 287 -13.24 9.03 -18.36
N LEU A 288 -12.76 9.80 -19.35
CA LEU A 288 -12.00 11.03 -19.08
C LEU A 288 -12.87 12.12 -18.42
N SER A 289 -14.11 12.31 -18.88
CA SER A 289 -15.03 13.28 -18.28
C SER A 289 -15.37 12.95 -16.82
N SER A 290 -15.58 11.67 -16.50
CA SER A 290 -15.77 11.23 -15.11
C SER A 290 -14.52 11.47 -14.27
N ALA A 291 -13.34 11.24 -14.83
CA ALA A 291 -12.07 11.45 -14.15
C ALA A 291 -11.79 12.92 -13.82
N LEU A 292 -12.19 13.82 -14.71
CA LEU A 292 -12.13 15.26 -14.47
C LEU A 292 -13.08 15.70 -13.36
N LEU A 293 -14.30 15.15 -13.35
CA LEU A 293 -15.26 15.42 -12.26
C LEU A 293 -14.75 14.91 -10.91
N ASP A 294 -14.10 13.74 -10.86
CA ASP A 294 -13.47 13.21 -9.64
C ASP A 294 -12.24 14.01 -9.19
N ALA A 295 -11.60 14.75 -10.10
CA ALA A 295 -10.49 15.64 -9.80
C ALA A 295 -10.96 17.03 -9.32
N LEU A 296 -12.26 17.33 -9.39
CA LEU A 296 -12.81 18.56 -8.84
C LEU A 296 -12.63 18.58 -7.32
N PRO A 297 -12.23 19.73 -6.73
CA PRO A 297 -12.27 19.91 -5.29
C PRO A 297 -13.74 20.04 -4.87
N VAL A 298 -14.47 18.93 -4.76
CA VAL A 298 -15.61 18.92 -3.86
C VAL A 298 -15.01 19.04 -2.47
N ARG A 299 -14.96 20.27 -1.94
CA ARG A 299 -14.87 20.50 -0.50
C ARG A 299 -16.05 19.74 0.10
N ARG A 300 -15.84 18.48 0.49
CA ARG A 300 -16.75 17.80 1.38
C ARG A 300 -16.55 18.49 2.73
N GLU A 301 -17.33 19.54 2.96
CA GLU A 301 -17.48 20.06 4.31
C GLU A 301 -17.85 18.87 5.19
N PRO A 302 -17.14 18.64 6.31
CA PRO A 302 -17.50 17.56 7.21
C PRO A 302 -18.97 17.75 7.59
N CYS A 303 -19.77 16.70 7.42
CA CYS A 303 -21.19 16.77 7.73
C CYS A 303 -21.33 17.14 9.22
N ARG A 304 -21.80 18.36 9.51
CA ARG A 304 -21.96 18.89 10.88
C ARG A 304 -23.29 18.50 11.52
N ASP A 305 -23.98 17.49 11.01
CA ASP A 305 -25.25 17.03 11.57
C ASP A 305 -25.00 16.25 12.88
N PRO A 306 -25.36 16.81 14.05
CA PRO A 306 -25.13 16.15 15.34
C PRO A 306 -25.95 14.86 15.49
N LEU A 307 -27.11 14.77 14.84
CA LEU A 307 -27.98 13.60 14.91
C LEU A 307 -27.39 12.44 14.10
N ALA A 308 -26.92 12.73 12.88
CA ALA A 308 -26.21 11.76 12.05
C ALA A 308 -24.94 11.23 12.75
N ARG A 309 -24.19 12.09 13.45
CA ARG A 309 -23.03 11.66 14.25
C ARG A 309 -23.44 10.78 15.43
N ALA A 310 -24.50 11.12 16.16
CA ALA A 310 -24.98 10.31 17.28
C ALA A 310 -25.42 8.91 16.83
N ASP A 311 -26.09 8.80 15.68
CA ASP A 311 -26.51 7.51 15.14
C ASP A 311 -25.32 6.71 14.58
N ALA A 312 -24.34 7.38 13.98
CA ALA A 312 -23.08 6.75 13.57
C ALA A 312 -22.30 6.18 14.78
N LEU A 313 -22.28 6.88 15.91
CA LEU A 313 -21.65 6.39 17.15
C LEU A 313 -22.40 5.18 17.73
N LYS A 314 -23.75 5.18 17.73
CA LYS A 314 -24.54 4.01 18.15
C LYS A 314 -24.25 2.78 17.30
N ALA A 315 -23.99 2.98 16.00
CA ALA A 315 -23.63 1.89 15.09
C ALA A 315 -22.27 1.23 15.42
N LEU A 316 -21.40 1.87 16.21
CA LEU A 316 -20.12 1.30 16.67
C LEU A 316 -20.28 0.33 17.85
N ALA A 317 -21.41 0.38 18.58
CA ALA A 317 -21.64 -0.46 19.76
C ALA A 317 -21.73 -1.96 19.43
N ARG A 318 -21.87 -2.33 18.15
CA ARG A 318 -21.84 -3.71 17.65
C ARG A 318 -21.11 -3.78 16.32
N LEU A 319 -19.79 -3.82 16.38
CA LEU A 319 -18.91 -4.17 15.27
C LEU A 319 -19.04 -5.67 15.00
N ASP A 320 -20.15 -6.07 14.39
CA ASP A 320 -20.29 -7.42 13.87
C ASP A 320 -19.27 -7.62 12.74
N THR A 321 -18.52 -8.73 12.85
CA THR A 321 -17.44 -9.10 11.95
C THR A 321 -17.95 -9.78 10.67
N ASP A 322 -19.20 -10.26 10.64
CA ASP A 322 -19.74 -11.06 9.53
C ASP A 322 -20.78 -10.34 8.64
N SER A 323 -21.30 -9.17 9.04
CA SER A 323 -22.32 -8.46 8.27
C SER A 323 -21.74 -7.38 7.33
N ARG A 324 -21.55 -7.76 6.06
CA ARG A 324 -21.16 -6.85 4.94
C ARG A 324 -21.93 -5.52 4.90
N PRO A 325 -23.24 -5.42 5.17
CA PRO A 325 -23.97 -4.16 5.14
C PRO A 325 -23.47 -3.12 6.16
N GLN A 326 -23.03 -3.57 7.34
CA GLN A 326 -22.60 -2.67 8.41
C GLN A 326 -21.22 -2.06 8.14
N TYR A 327 -20.35 -2.77 7.42
CA TYR A 327 -19.06 -2.22 6.94
C TYR A 327 -19.27 -1.01 6.03
N HIS A 328 -20.21 -1.07 5.09
CA HIS A 328 -20.44 0.01 4.13
C HIS A 328 -20.94 1.29 4.81
N LEU A 329 -21.80 1.17 5.82
CA LEU A 329 -22.27 2.32 6.61
C LEU A 329 -21.13 2.98 7.40
N ARG A 330 -20.26 2.19 8.02
CA ARG A 330 -19.06 2.69 8.72
C ARG A 330 -18.07 3.36 7.75
N LYS A 331 -17.87 2.73 6.59
CA LYS A 331 -17.10 3.32 5.50
C LYS A 331 -17.80 4.59 4.99
N GLN A 332 -19.10 4.70 4.94
CA GLN A 332 -19.72 5.96 4.55
C GLN A 332 -19.52 7.05 5.63
N ALA A 333 -19.73 6.70 6.90
CA ALA A 333 -19.59 7.62 8.02
C ALA A 333 -18.17 8.23 8.16
N LEU A 334 -17.08 7.45 7.97
CA LEU A 334 -15.74 8.08 7.93
C LEU A 334 -15.45 8.81 6.61
N ALA A 335 -16.19 8.55 5.53
CA ALA A 335 -16.06 9.31 4.28
C ALA A 335 -16.66 10.71 4.42
N ASP A 336 -17.76 10.77 5.15
CA ASP A 336 -18.57 11.97 5.36
C ASP A 336 -18.07 12.80 6.56
N GLY A 337 -17.01 12.33 7.23
CA GLY A 337 -16.41 12.97 8.41
C GLY A 337 -17.26 12.86 9.69
N LEU A 338 -18.30 12.01 9.68
CA LEU A 338 -19.16 11.78 10.84
C LEU A 338 -18.45 11.02 11.96
N LEU A 339 -17.52 10.14 11.59
CA LEU A 339 -16.68 9.37 12.51
C LEU A 339 -15.19 9.61 12.21
N THR A 340 -14.38 9.47 13.25
CA THR A 340 -12.91 9.45 13.20
C THR A 340 -12.36 8.07 13.57
N GLY A 341 -11.06 7.85 13.35
CA GLY A 341 -10.39 6.65 13.85
C GLY A 341 -10.46 6.51 15.37
N ASP A 342 -10.39 7.64 16.08
CA ASP A 342 -10.48 7.69 17.55
C ASP A 342 -11.85 7.24 18.05
N ASP A 343 -12.92 7.69 17.38
CA ASP A 343 -14.29 7.30 17.70
C ASP A 343 -14.45 5.76 17.64
N ILE A 344 -13.83 5.11 16.65
CA ILE A 344 -13.85 3.65 16.52
C ILE A 344 -13.18 2.97 17.70
N VAL A 345 -11.99 3.45 18.12
CA VAL A 345 -11.24 2.83 19.22
C VAL A 345 -11.94 3.05 20.57
N LEU A 346 -12.54 4.22 20.77
CA LEU A 346 -13.18 4.59 22.03
C LEU A 346 -14.56 3.94 22.22
N HIS A 347 -15.35 3.84 21.15
CA HIS A 347 -16.76 3.43 21.23
C HIS A 347 -17.05 2.09 20.54
N GLY A 348 -16.10 1.56 19.78
CA GLY A 348 -16.23 0.29 19.09
C GLY A 348 -16.22 -0.90 20.05
N ALA A 349 -17.21 -1.78 19.89
CA ALA A 349 -17.32 -3.04 20.61
C ALA A 349 -17.66 -4.18 19.63
N PRO A 350 -17.03 -5.37 19.69
CA PRO A 350 -16.05 -5.79 20.69
C PRO A 350 -14.68 -5.14 20.49
N ALA A 351 -13.89 -5.02 21.57
CA ALA A 351 -12.58 -4.35 21.60
C ALA A 351 -11.63 -4.84 20.50
N ARG A 352 -11.65 -6.15 20.24
CA ARG A 352 -10.89 -6.76 19.14
C ARG A 352 -11.28 -6.17 17.80
N ALA A 353 -12.57 -6.02 17.52
CA ALA A 353 -13.05 -5.49 16.25
C ALA A 353 -12.75 -4.00 16.10
N ALA A 354 -12.70 -3.24 17.20
CA ALA A 354 -12.33 -1.84 17.17
C ALA A 354 -10.86 -1.62 16.73
N ILE A 355 -9.93 -2.43 17.26
CA ILE A 355 -8.50 -2.30 16.96
C ILE A 355 -8.04 -3.12 15.74
N ASP A 356 -8.82 -4.11 15.28
CA ASP A 356 -8.57 -4.83 14.03
C ASP A 356 -9.22 -4.07 12.87
N GLU A 357 -8.42 -3.28 12.16
CA GLU A 357 -8.80 -2.50 10.97
C GLU A 357 -9.65 -3.29 9.96
N LYS A 358 -9.43 -4.60 9.84
CA LYS A 358 -10.19 -5.46 8.90
C LYS A 358 -11.67 -5.55 9.27
N CYS A 359 -12.02 -5.39 10.53
CA CYS A 359 -13.39 -5.53 11.03
C CYS A 359 -14.26 -4.32 10.68
N TRP A 360 -13.65 -3.14 10.44
CA TRP A 360 -14.37 -1.91 10.07
C TRP A 360 -13.97 -1.33 8.71
N LEU A 361 -12.91 -1.84 8.07
CA LEU A 361 -12.55 -1.55 6.66
C LEU A 361 -12.82 -2.71 5.69
N GLY A 362 -13.19 -3.89 6.19
CA GLY A 362 -13.43 -5.07 5.37
C GLY A 362 -12.14 -5.72 4.84
N HIS A 363 -12.30 -6.86 4.12
CA HIS A 363 -11.19 -7.61 3.51
C HIS A 363 -10.57 -6.95 2.27
N LEU A 364 -11.07 -5.78 1.86
CA LEU A 364 -10.48 -5.01 0.76
C LEU A 364 -9.14 -4.44 1.24
N GLU A 365 -8.11 -4.63 0.43
CA GLU A 365 -6.70 -4.43 0.75
C GLU A 365 -6.41 -3.14 1.56
N HIS A 366 -6.26 -3.24 2.90
CA HIS A 366 -5.52 -2.41 3.90
C HIS A 366 -5.33 -0.88 3.71
N PHE A 367 -5.88 -0.23 2.69
CA PHE A 367 -5.38 1.03 2.16
C PHE A 367 -6.49 1.99 1.75
N ASP A 368 -7.73 1.68 2.09
CA ASP A 368 -8.87 2.53 1.74
C ASP A 368 -8.84 3.86 2.52
N ARG A 369 -8.26 3.93 3.74
CA ARG A 369 -8.24 5.17 4.57
C ARG A 369 -7.05 5.36 5.50
N PRO A 370 -5.95 5.99 5.05
CA PRO A 370 -4.73 6.11 5.86
C PRO A 370 -4.91 7.01 7.09
N GLN A 371 -5.69 8.09 7.02
CA GLN A 371 -5.86 9.03 8.15
C GLN A 371 -6.66 8.42 9.31
N ALA A 372 -7.80 7.79 9.03
CA ALA A 372 -8.60 7.13 10.06
C ALA A 372 -7.84 5.94 10.69
N VAL A 373 -7.10 5.17 9.88
CA VAL A 373 -6.23 4.10 10.37
C VAL A 373 -5.10 4.65 11.25
N ALA A 374 -4.45 5.73 10.82
CA ALA A 374 -3.39 6.36 11.59
C ALA A 374 -3.92 6.90 12.93
N ALA A 375 -5.06 7.59 12.93
CA ALA A 375 -5.71 8.09 14.14
C ALA A 375 -6.05 6.93 15.10
N ALA A 376 -6.75 5.90 14.60
CA ALA A 376 -7.07 4.71 15.39
C ALA A 376 -5.81 4.06 15.99
N ARG A 377 -4.75 3.85 15.19
CA ARG A 377 -3.48 3.28 15.68
C ARG A 377 -2.83 4.13 16.75
N THR A 378 -2.72 5.44 16.52
CA THR A 378 -2.17 6.38 17.51
C THR A 378 -2.96 6.29 18.81
N ARG A 379 -4.29 6.29 18.72
CA ARG A 379 -5.17 6.23 19.88
C ARG A 379 -5.07 4.91 20.64
N THR A 380 -5.03 3.78 19.94
CA THR A 380 -4.79 2.46 20.54
C THR A 380 -3.45 2.44 21.28
N ALA A 381 -2.39 2.95 20.67
CA ALA A 381 -1.07 2.98 21.26
C ALA A 381 -0.99 3.88 22.51
N GLU A 382 -1.62 5.06 22.47
CA GLU A 382 -1.71 5.96 23.63
C GLU A 382 -2.42 5.30 24.81
N LEU A 383 -3.60 4.74 24.57
CA LEU A 383 -4.40 4.07 25.62
C LEU A 383 -3.66 2.86 26.20
N ALA A 384 -3.07 2.02 25.34
CA ALA A 384 -2.35 0.84 25.77
C ALA A 384 -1.09 1.19 26.57
N ARG A 385 -0.29 2.17 26.13
CA ARG A 385 0.90 2.61 26.88
C ARG A 385 0.52 3.26 28.21
N ALA A 386 -0.52 4.09 28.24
CA ALA A 386 -0.98 4.72 29.47
C ALA A 386 -1.48 3.71 30.50
N ALA A 387 -2.16 2.65 30.06
CA ALA A 387 -2.72 1.63 30.95
C ALA A 387 -1.71 0.55 31.34
N LEU A 388 -0.88 0.07 30.41
CA LEU A 388 -0.04 -1.13 30.60
C LEU A 388 1.44 -0.81 30.84
N GLY A 389 1.89 0.39 30.46
CA GLY A 389 3.28 0.80 30.59
C GLY A 389 4.25 -0.20 29.94
N GLU A 390 5.31 -0.52 30.68
CA GLU A 390 6.34 -1.49 30.29
C GLU A 390 6.18 -2.86 31.00
N ASP A 391 5.01 -3.16 31.59
CA ASP A 391 4.80 -4.43 32.31
C ASP A 391 4.43 -5.58 31.36
N PRO A 392 5.32 -6.59 31.15
CA PRO A 392 5.01 -7.71 30.27
C PRO A 392 3.82 -8.56 30.72
N GLU A 393 3.53 -8.63 32.03
CA GLU A 393 2.40 -9.38 32.57
C GLU A 393 1.07 -8.74 32.17
N ALA A 394 0.96 -7.41 32.34
CA ALA A 394 -0.21 -6.64 31.94
C ALA A 394 -0.50 -6.81 30.43
N TRP A 395 0.53 -6.67 29.58
CA TRP A 395 0.41 -6.89 28.14
C TRP A 395 -0.05 -8.31 27.79
N TRP A 396 0.50 -9.32 28.46
CA TRP A 396 0.12 -10.71 28.26
C TRP A 396 -1.34 -10.99 28.69
N ALA A 397 -1.75 -10.45 29.83
CA ALA A 397 -3.11 -10.59 30.36
C ALA A 397 -4.14 -9.98 29.40
N VAL A 398 -3.90 -8.76 28.91
CA VAL A 398 -4.76 -8.11 27.91
C VAL A 398 -4.80 -8.92 26.61
N ALA A 399 -3.67 -9.39 26.10
CA ALA A 399 -3.61 -10.20 24.87
C ALA A 399 -4.42 -11.50 24.96
N ARG A 400 -4.47 -12.13 26.15
CA ARG A 400 -5.27 -13.34 26.39
C ARG A 400 -6.77 -13.05 26.44
N ARG A 401 -7.17 -11.91 27.01
CA ARG A 401 -8.59 -11.52 27.19
C ARG A 401 -9.21 -10.94 25.93
N LEU A 402 -8.44 -10.17 25.16
CA LEU A 402 -8.88 -9.43 23.98
C LEU A 402 -9.77 -10.24 23.00
N PRO A 403 -9.46 -11.51 22.64
CA PRO A 403 -10.27 -12.24 21.66
C PRO A 403 -11.69 -12.60 22.13
N LYS A 404 -11.98 -12.53 23.43
CA LYS A 404 -13.27 -12.91 24.03
C LYS A 404 -13.96 -11.73 24.72
N PHE A 405 -13.41 -10.52 24.61
CA PHE A 405 -13.91 -9.36 25.32
C PHE A 405 -14.92 -8.60 24.47
N GLU A 406 -16.16 -8.55 24.95
CA GLU A 406 -17.29 -7.95 24.22
C GLU A 406 -17.42 -6.43 24.38
N GLY A 407 -16.76 -5.85 25.39
CA GLY A 407 -16.78 -4.40 25.64
C GLY A 407 -15.82 -3.60 24.76
N THR A 408 -15.64 -2.32 25.09
CA THR A 408 -14.76 -1.40 24.36
C THR A 408 -13.28 -1.61 24.71
N PHE A 409 -12.36 -1.09 23.88
CA PHE A 409 -10.92 -1.19 24.17
C PHE A 409 -10.52 -0.48 25.48
N PRO A 410 -11.01 0.73 25.80
CA PRO A 410 -10.78 1.34 27.11
C PRO A 410 -11.28 0.50 28.29
N GLU A 411 -12.46 -0.13 28.17
CA GLU A 411 -12.99 -1.01 29.22
C GLU A 411 -12.11 -2.25 29.45
N LEU A 412 -11.57 -2.85 28.38
CA LEU A 412 -10.64 -3.98 28.49
C LEU A 412 -9.39 -3.58 29.29
N LEU A 413 -8.84 -2.40 29.01
CA LEU A 413 -7.65 -1.88 29.69
C LEU A 413 -7.94 -1.53 31.16
N GLY A 414 -9.10 -0.90 31.44
CA GLY A 414 -9.50 -0.54 32.80
C GLY A 414 -9.78 -1.74 33.72
N GLN A 415 -10.21 -2.87 33.16
CA GLN A 415 -10.41 -4.12 33.91
C GLN A 415 -9.10 -4.90 34.15
N GLY A 416 -7.95 -4.42 33.65
CA GLY A 416 -6.63 -5.00 33.89
C GLY A 416 -6.08 -4.71 35.30
N PHE A 417 -6.68 -3.76 36.02
CA PHE A 417 -6.19 -3.26 37.32
C PHE A 417 -7.13 -3.50 38.51
N ARG A 418 -8.25 -4.22 38.35
CA ARG A 418 -9.08 -4.68 39.47
C ARG A 418 -8.87 -6.17 39.72
N GLY A 419 -7.66 -6.52 40.14
CA GLY A 419 -7.35 -7.77 40.83
C GLY A 419 -6.92 -7.40 42.25
N ASP A 420 -7.72 -7.83 43.21
CA ASP A 420 -7.62 -7.67 44.66
C ASP A 420 -8.06 -6.30 45.24
N SER A 421 -9.10 -6.37 46.08
CA SER A 421 -9.72 -5.29 46.88
C SER A 421 -10.97 -4.64 46.29
N LEU A 422 -12.07 -5.40 46.18
CA LEU A 422 -13.41 -4.89 46.49
C LEU A 422 -14.24 -6.03 47.11
N SER A 423 -13.89 -6.40 48.34
CA SER A 423 -14.87 -6.82 49.32
C SER A 423 -15.41 -5.57 50.01
N ALA A 424 -16.73 -5.38 49.98
CA ALA A 424 -17.49 -4.25 50.53
C ALA A 424 -17.25 -2.93 49.75
N TRP A 425 -18.23 -2.22 49.22
CA TRP A 425 -19.62 -1.98 49.63
C TRP A 425 -20.53 -1.81 48.41
#